data_AF-A0A5M8P5X6-F1
#
_entry.id   AF-A0A5M8P5X6-F1
#
_cell.length_a   1.000
_cell.length_b   1.000
_cell.length_c   1.000
_cell.angle_alpha   90.00
_cell.angle_beta   90.00
_cell.angle_gamma   90.00
#
_symmetry.space_group_name_H-M   'P 1'
#
loop_
_entity.id
_entity.type
_entity.pdbx_description
1 polymer ?
#
loop_
_entity_poly.entity_id
_entity_poly.type
_entity_poly.pdbx_seq_one_letter_code
_entity_poly.pdbx_strand_id
1 'polypeptide(L)'
;MGDEGEDPFVESREIQFANIKVSYFSGLFLSCREGKSILLVKAISPFNFADMPKSYPYKMSFAVDGDILFKDREALLSSNPYGKVASYTILDGDVAQNVAQKFSEARKSVAVRDGIGAGTEIHSARGASSAGRKLLKCLLK
;
A
#
# COMPACT_ATOMS: atom_id res chain seq x y z
N MET A 1 4.68 33.04 13.53
CA MET A 1 5.96 32.32 13.60
C MET A 1 5.97 31.55 14.89
N GLY A 2 5.71 30.25 14.82
CA GLY A 2 5.95 29.31 15.90
C GLY A 2 6.76 28.17 15.30
N ASP A 3 8.01 28.04 15.75
CA ASP A 3 8.87 26.90 15.47
C ASP A 3 8.26 25.66 16.11
N GLU A 4 7.76 24.74 15.30
CA GLU A 4 7.42 23.39 15.74
C GLU A 4 8.69 22.54 15.62
N GLY A 5 9.31 22.25 16.76
CA GLY A 5 10.50 21.41 16.85
C GLY A 5 10.27 20.04 16.23
N GLU A 6 11.17 19.64 15.34
CA GLU A 6 11.18 18.31 14.72
C GLU A 6 11.53 17.24 15.77
N ASP A 7 10.72 16.17 15.78
CA ASP A 7 10.94 14.97 16.58
C ASP A 7 12.19 14.21 16.07
N PRO A 8 13.25 14.09 16.90
CA PRO A 8 14.53 13.50 16.50
C PRO A 8 14.52 11.97 16.35
N PHE A 9 13.39 11.30 16.61
CA PHE A 9 13.26 9.83 16.50
C PHE A 9 12.58 9.34 15.21
N VAL A 10 12.23 10.24 14.29
CA VAL A 10 11.64 9.87 12.98
C VAL A 10 12.75 9.55 11.98
N GLU A 11 13.34 8.36 12.05
CA GLU A 11 14.36 7.87 11.07
C GLU A 11 13.78 7.56 9.66
N SER A 12 12.58 8.04 9.37
CA SER A 12 12.01 8.18 8.03
C SER A 12 10.57 8.63 8.14
N ARG A 13 10.18 9.67 7.39
CA ARG A 13 8.78 9.99 7.20
C ARG A 13 8.17 8.94 6.27
N GLU A 14 7.29 8.11 6.79
CA GLU A 14 6.42 7.29 5.94
C GLU A 14 5.37 8.23 5.34
N ILE A 15 5.52 8.59 4.07
CA ILE A 15 4.55 9.46 3.42
C ILE A 15 3.49 8.58 2.76
N GLN A 16 2.26 8.64 3.28
CA GLN A 16 1.10 7.95 2.72
C GLN A 16 0.52 8.78 1.57
N PHE A 17 0.48 8.24 0.36
CA PHE A 17 0.16 9.03 -0.84
C PHE A 17 -1.15 8.64 -1.52
N ALA A 18 -1.73 7.47 -1.24
CA ALA A 18 -2.94 7.00 -1.91
C ALA A 18 -3.97 6.43 -0.92
N ASN A 19 -5.19 6.96 -0.98
CA ASN A 19 -6.38 6.37 -0.38
C ASN A 19 -7.34 6.03 -1.51
N ILE A 20 -7.37 4.77 -1.94
CA ILE A 20 -8.46 4.31 -2.80
C ILE A 20 -9.52 3.63 -1.91
N LYS A 21 -10.25 4.48 -1.14
CA LYS A 21 -11.57 4.38 -0.42
C LYS A 21 -11.94 3.05 0.32
N VAL A 22 -12.64 2.94 1.47
CA VAL A 22 -13.61 3.76 2.25
C VAL A 22 -13.62 3.24 3.71
N SER A 23 -13.53 4.14 4.70
CA SER A 23 -13.58 3.87 6.17
C SER A 23 -12.29 3.38 6.84
N TYR A 24 -12.21 3.60 8.16
CA TYR A 24 -11.15 3.12 9.03
C TYR A 24 -10.97 1.59 9.04
N PHE A 25 -11.88 0.83 8.45
CA PHE A 25 -11.97 -0.63 8.56
C PHE A 25 -11.58 -1.40 7.28
N SER A 26 -11.39 -0.73 6.14
CA SER A 26 -10.98 -1.38 4.89
C SER A 26 -10.41 -0.41 3.87
N GLY A 27 -9.39 -0.81 3.12
CA GLY A 27 -8.88 -0.02 2.00
C GLY A 27 -7.45 -0.34 1.59
N LEU A 28 -7.06 0.24 0.46
CA LEU A 28 -5.73 0.11 -0.13
C LEU A 28 -4.91 1.39 0.08
N PHE A 29 -3.68 1.21 0.57
CA PHE A 29 -2.73 2.25 0.87
C PHE A 29 -1.40 1.99 0.16
N LEU A 30 -0.89 3.01 -0.50
CA LEU A 30 0.47 3.01 -1.05
C LEU A 30 1.26 4.12 -0.36
N SER A 31 2.37 3.77 0.29
CA SER A 31 3.27 4.70 0.95
C SER A 31 4.72 4.45 0.52
N CYS A 32 5.52 5.50 0.48
CA CYS A 32 6.93 5.41 0.16
C CYS A 32 7.75 5.90 1.35
N ARG A 33 8.91 5.25 1.56
CA ARG A 33 9.89 5.64 2.58
C ARG A 33 11.02 6.41 1.89
N GLU A 34 11.09 7.72 2.12
CA GLU A 34 12.14 8.58 1.56
C GLU A 34 13.54 8.06 1.93
N GLY A 35 14.49 8.14 0.98
CA GLY A 35 15.89 7.72 1.16
C GLY A 35 16.18 6.23 1.03
N LYS A 36 15.16 5.38 0.81
CA LYS A 36 15.35 3.93 0.60
C LYS A 36 14.77 3.39 -0.71
N SER A 37 14.12 4.23 -1.53
CA SER A 37 13.39 3.81 -2.75
C SER A 37 12.47 2.59 -2.52
N ILE A 38 11.83 2.56 -1.35
CA ILE A 38 10.92 1.49 -0.93
C ILE A 38 9.48 1.97 -1.07
N LEU A 39 8.64 1.12 -1.67
CA LEU A 39 7.19 1.29 -1.76
C LEU A 39 6.49 0.21 -0.93
N LEU A 40 5.67 0.63 0.01
CA LEU A 40 4.77 -0.22 0.78
C LEU A 40 3.40 -0.27 0.09
N VAL A 41 2.93 -1.47 -0.23
CA VAL A 41 1.54 -1.71 -0.67
C VAL A 41 0.82 -2.42 0.47
N LYS A 42 -0.21 -1.78 1.02
CA LYS A 42 -0.93 -2.24 2.21
C LYS A 42 -2.43 -2.30 1.95
N ALA A 43 -3.06 -3.41 2.30
CA ALA A 43 -4.50 -3.60 2.25
C ALA A 43 -5.03 -3.87 3.66
N ILE A 44 -6.09 -3.16 4.07
CA ILE A 44 -6.80 -3.41 5.33
C ILE A 44 -8.04 -4.23 5.02
N SER A 45 -8.16 -5.38 5.69
CA SER A 45 -9.27 -6.31 5.58
C SER A 45 -10.23 -6.13 6.77
N PRO A 46 -11.53 -6.43 6.64
CA PRO A 46 -12.50 -6.24 7.72
C PRO A 46 -12.34 -7.25 8.89
N PHE A 47 -11.50 -8.28 8.72
CA PHE A 47 -11.22 -9.30 9.74
C PHE A 47 -10.40 -8.74 10.90
N ASN A 48 -10.53 -9.33 12.09
CA ASN A 48 -9.71 -8.92 13.23
C ASN A 48 -8.34 -9.57 13.16
N PHE A 49 -7.31 -8.81 13.52
CA PHE A 49 -5.93 -9.31 13.54
C PHE A 49 -5.73 -10.47 14.53
N ALA A 50 -6.46 -10.47 15.65
CA ALA A 50 -6.38 -11.52 16.67
C ALA A 50 -6.82 -12.91 16.15
N ASP A 51 -7.66 -12.94 15.11
CA ASP A 51 -8.21 -14.16 14.54
C ASP A 51 -7.30 -14.75 13.44
N MET A 52 -6.18 -14.09 13.14
CA MET A 52 -5.32 -14.44 12.01
C MET A 52 -4.27 -15.49 12.37
N PRO A 53 -4.16 -16.60 11.62
CA PRO A 53 -3.11 -17.59 11.84
C PRO A 53 -1.72 -17.00 11.54
N LYS A 54 -0.91 -16.79 12.59
CA LYS A 54 0.43 -16.19 12.50
C LYS A 54 1.42 -16.97 11.61
N SER A 55 1.20 -18.25 11.40
CA SER A 55 2.07 -19.15 10.62
C SER A 55 1.64 -19.34 9.17
N TYR A 56 0.60 -18.65 8.71
CA TYR A 56 0.13 -18.80 7.34
C TYR A 56 0.97 -17.92 6.39
N PRO A 57 1.49 -18.45 5.28
CA PRO A 57 2.23 -17.66 4.30
C PRO A 57 1.25 -16.84 3.46
N TYR A 58 0.88 -15.68 3.97
CA TYR A 58 0.01 -14.74 3.25
C TYR A 58 0.70 -14.23 2.00
N LYS A 59 -0.07 -14.16 0.91
CA LYS A 59 0.42 -13.73 -0.39
C LYS A 59 -0.45 -12.64 -0.96
N MET A 60 0.17 -11.55 -1.40
CA MET A 60 -0.49 -10.42 -2.01
C MET A 60 -0.26 -10.40 -3.52
N SER A 61 -1.31 -10.02 -4.25
CA SER A 61 -1.22 -9.70 -5.69
C SER A 61 -1.80 -8.33 -5.95
N PHE A 62 -1.28 -7.63 -6.95
CA PHE A 62 -1.68 -6.28 -7.29
C PHE A 62 -1.72 -6.07 -8.80
N ALA A 63 -2.79 -5.42 -9.26
CA ALA A 63 -2.96 -5.07 -10.66
C ALA A 63 -3.56 -3.68 -10.82
N VAL A 64 -3.23 -3.02 -11.93
CA VAL A 64 -3.76 -1.71 -12.30
C VAL A 64 -4.28 -1.81 -13.72
N ASP A 65 -5.54 -1.42 -13.95
CA ASP A 65 -6.21 -1.46 -15.25
C ASP A 65 -6.17 -2.83 -15.96
N GLY A 66 -6.01 -3.91 -15.20
CA GLY A 66 -5.86 -5.29 -15.71
C GLY A 66 -4.42 -5.77 -15.85
N ASP A 67 -3.44 -4.86 -15.79
CA ASP A 67 -2.01 -5.20 -15.81
C ASP A 67 -1.58 -5.70 -14.42
N ILE A 68 -1.20 -6.97 -14.32
CA ILE A 68 -0.67 -7.56 -13.08
C ILE A 68 0.75 -7.04 -12.86
N LEU A 69 0.95 -6.30 -11.77
CA LEU A 69 2.25 -5.68 -11.44
C LEU A 69 3.10 -6.57 -10.54
N PHE A 70 2.45 -7.35 -9.68
CA PHE A 70 3.05 -8.48 -8.99
C PHE A 70 1.98 -9.49 -8.60
N LYS A 71 2.38 -10.75 -8.45
CA LYS A 71 1.51 -11.86 -8.11
C LYS A 71 2.13 -12.70 -7.01
N ASP A 72 1.30 -13.12 -6.07
CA ASP A 72 1.63 -14.08 -5.02
C ASP A 72 2.91 -13.73 -4.23
N ARG A 73 3.19 -12.43 -4.07
CA ARG A 73 4.35 -11.93 -3.31
C ARG A 73 4.07 -12.08 -1.82
N GLU A 74 5.10 -12.41 -1.05
CA GLU A 74 4.96 -12.55 0.40
C GLU A 74 4.38 -11.27 1.03
N ALA A 75 3.42 -11.48 1.93
CA ALA A 75 2.75 -10.43 2.66
C ALA A 75 2.95 -10.64 4.16
N LEU A 76 3.33 -9.55 4.82
CA LEU A 76 3.38 -9.48 6.27
C LEU A 76 2.03 -9.00 6.80
N LEU A 77 1.68 -9.40 8.01
CA LEU A 77 0.49 -8.91 8.68
C LEU A 77 0.83 -7.84 9.72
N SER A 78 -0.09 -6.91 9.89
CA SER A 78 -0.10 -5.92 10.97
C SER A 78 -1.53 -5.69 11.43
N SER A 79 -1.70 -5.07 12.60
CA SER A 79 -2.99 -4.52 13.01
C SER A 79 -3.03 -3.03 12.66
N ASN A 80 -4.19 -2.54 12.23
CA ASN A 80 -4.47 -1.10 12.28
C ASN A 80 -4.86 -0.68 13.73
N PRO A 81 -5.04 0.62 14.00
CA PRO A 81 -5.44 1.11 15.34
C PRO A 81 -6.79 0.59 15.86
N TYR A 82 -7.62 0.01 14.99
CA TYR A 82 -8.95 -0.52 15.31
C TYR A 82 -8.95 -2.05 15.46
N GLY A 83 -7.77 -2.69 15.52
CA GLY A 83 -7.66 -4.14 15.66
C GLY A 83 -7.91 -4.93 14.37
N LYS A 84 -8.05 -4.25 13.22
CA LYS A 84 -8.26 -4.90 11.92
C LYS A 84 -6.95 -5.35 11.31
N VAL A 85 -6.97 -6.50 10.66
CA VAL A 85 -5.80 -7.02 9.96
C VAL A 85 -5.50 -6.16 8.75
N ALA A 86 -4.23 -5.85 8.57
CA ALA A 86 -3.70 -5.29 7.36
C ALA A 86 -2.57 -6.18 6.84
N SER A 87 -2.69 -6.66 5.61
CA SER A 87 -1.56 -7.27 4.92
C SER A 87 -0.79 -6.20 4.18
N TYR A 88 0.53 -6.37 4.09
CA TYR A 88 1.37 -5.47 3.33
C TYR A 88 2.54 -6.21 2.70
N THR A 89 2.98 -5.69 1.55
CA THR A 89 4.21 -6.12 0.91
C THR A 89 5.12 -4.92 0.70
N ILE A 90 6.42 -5.18 0.79
CA ILE A 90 7.47 -4.18 0.58
C ILE A 90 8.04 -4.42 -0.81
N LEU A 91 7.97 -3.39 -1.65
CA LEU A 91 8.50 -3.35 -2.99
C LEU A 91 9.72 -2.43 -3.01
N ASP A 92 10.69 -2.80 -3.83
CA ASP A 92 11.95 -2.10 -4.04
C ASP A 92 12.30 -2.07 -5.53
N GLY A 93 13.32 -1.27 -5.85
CA GLY A 93 13.91 -1.18 -7.20
C GLY A 93 12.88 -0.96 -8.30
N ASP A 94 13.05 -1.70 -9.39
CA ASP A 94 12.23 -1.58 -10.60
C ASP A 94 10.75 -1.91 -10.34
N VAL A 95 10.46 -2.81 -9.41
CA VAL A 95 9.06 -3.19 -9.10
C VAL A 95 8.34 -2.03 -8.41
N ALA A 96 8.99 -1.36 -7.45
CA ALA A 96 8.43 -0.17 -6.79
C ALA A 96 8.17 0.95 -7.80
N GLN A 97 9.14 1.21 -8.68
CA GLN A 97 9.00 2.25 -9.72
C GLN A 97 7.90 1.91 -10.71
N ASN A 98 7.83 0.66 -11.18
CA ASN A 98 6.80 0.21 -12.11
C ASN A 98 5.40 0.33 -11.49
N VAL A 99 5.23 -0.04 -10.22
CA VAL A 99 3.96 0.15 -9.51
C VAL A 99 3.59 1.63 -9.42
N ALA A 100 4.51 2.49 -8.98
CA ALA A 100 4.24 3.92 -8.90
C ALA A 100 3.92 4.54 -10.27
N GLN A 101 4.62 4.11 -11.33
CA GLN A 101 4.40 4.55 -12.71
C GLN A 101 3.03 4.14 -13.22
N LYS A 102 2.71 2.84 -13.16
CA LYS A 102 1.42 2.31 -13.61
C LYS A 102 0.26 2.89 -12.82
N PHE A 103 0.44 3.06 -11.51
CA PHE A 103 -0.55 3.72 -10.67
C PHE A 103 -0.75 5.20 -11.03
N SER A 104 0.30 5.89 -11.49
CA SER A 104 0.21 7.28 -11.99
C SER A 104 -0.57 7.39 -13.30
N GLU A 105 -0.60 6.31 -14.09
CA GLU A 105 -1.27 6.21 -15.39
C GLU A 105 -2.66 5.61 -15.30
N ALA A 106 -3.03 5.03 -14.15
CA ALA A 106 -4.26 4.30 -13.91
C ALA A 106 -5.51 5.13 -14.26
N ARG A 107 -6.42 4.53 -15.04
CA ARG A 107 -7.65 5.19 -15.54
C ARG A 107 -8.92 4.48 -15.12
N LYS A 108 -8.89 3.16 -14.96
CA LYS A 108 -10.09 2.34 -14.77
C LYS A 108 -10.16 1.81 -13.35
N SER A 109 -9.23 0.93 -12.99
CA SER A 109 -9.33 0.12 -11.78
C SER A 109 -7.98 -0.21 -11.17
N VAL A 110 -8.03 -0.48 -9.87
CA VAL A 110 -6.92 -1.02 -9.10
C VAL A 110 -7.45 -2.26 -8.39
N ALA A 111 -6.78 -3.39 -8.58
CA ALA A 111 -7.18 -4.66 -7.99
C ALA A 111 -6.11 -5.15 -7.02
N VAL A 112 -6.54 -5.58 -5.85
CA VAL A 112 -5.69 -6.17 -4.82
C VAL A 112 -6.27 -7.49 -4.35
N ARG A 113 -5.42 -8.50 -4.25
CA ARG A 113 -5.72 -9.73 -3.51
C ARG A 113 -4.83 -9.70 -2.28
N ASP A 114 -5.43 -9.50 -1.11
CA ASP A 114 -4.74 -9.20 0.15
C ASP A 114 -4.17 -10.47 0.83
N GLY A 115 -4.55 -11.65 0.33
CA GLY A 115 -4.15 -12.96 0.87
C GLY A 115 -4.95 -13.38 2.10
N ILE A 116 -5.88 -12.55 2.56
CA ILE A 116 -6.66 -12.73 3.79
C ILE A 116 -8.12 -13.04 3.43
N GLY A 117 -8.71 -12.18 2.59
CA GLY A 117 -10.07 -12.38 2.09
C GLY A 117 -10.12 -13.47 1.02
N ALA A 118 -11.31 -14.05 0.83
CA ALA A 118 -11.53 -15.08 -0.17
C ALA A 118 -11.49 -14.57 -1.63
N GLY A 119 -11.37 -13.25 -1.84
CA GLY A 119 -11.58 -12.62 -3.14
C GLY A 119 -10.56 -11.54 -3.50
N THR A 120 -10.67 -11.06 -4.73
CA THR A 120 -9.93 -9.88 -5.20
C THR A 120 -10.80 -8.66 -4.98
N GLU A 121 -10.27 -7.67 -4.28
CA GLU A 121 -10.91 -6.36 -4.15
C GLU A 121 -10.59 -5.54 -5.39
N ILE A 122 -11.62 -4.93 -5.97
CA ILE A 122 -11.48 -4.08 -7.15
C ILE A 122 -11.99 -2.69 -6.79
N HIS A 123 -11.11 -1.72 -6.95
CA HIS A 123 -11.36 -0.32 -6.61
C HIS A 123 -11.28 0.54 -7.87
N SER A 124 -11.99 1.66 -7.89
CA SER A 124 -11.84 2.66 -8.96
C SER A 124 -10.47 3.33 -8.88
N ALA A 125 -9.82 3.59 -10.00
CA ALA A 125 -8.53 4.31 -10.04
C ALA A 125 -8.62 5.81 -9.68
N ARG A 126 -9.73 6.27 -9.09
CA ARG A 126 -9.92 7.69 -8.75
C ARG A 126 -8.84 8.18 -7.79
N GLY A 127 -8.10 9.20 -8.20
CA GLY A 127 -7.00 9.78 -7.42
C GLY A 127 -5.65 9.07 -7.58
N ALA A 128 -5.61 7.91 -8.25
CA ALA A 128 -4.39 7.15 -8.48
C ALA A 128 -3.35 7.96 -9.26
N SER A 129 -3.74 8.74 -10.27
CA SER A 129 -2.79 9.53 -11.06
C SER A 129 -2.05 10.59 -10.24
N SER A 130 -2.73 11.26 -9.31
CA SER A 130 -2.11 12.25 -8.42
C SER A 130 -1.19 11.58 -7.41
N ALA A 131 -1.65 10.49 -6.81
CA ALA A 131 -0.91 9.71 -5.83
C ALA A 131 0.35 9.05 -6.44
N GLY A 132 0.22 8.41 -7.60
CA GLY A 132 1.32 7.75 -8.32
C GLY A 132 2.44 8.73 -8.67
N ARG A 133 2.10 9.96 -9.13
CA ARG A 133 3.12 11.01 -9.34
C ARG A 133 3.87 11.40 -8.07
N LYS A 134 3.20 11.42 -6.91
CA LYS A 134 3.86 11.70 -5.64
C LYS A 134 4.74 10.53 -5.19
N LEU A 135 4.28 9.29 -5.40
CA LEU A 135 5.05 8.08 -5.13
C LEU A 135 6.33 8.03 -5.98
N LEU A 136 6.22 8.30 -7.29
CA LEU A 136 7.38 8.40 -8.18
C LEU A 136 8.39 9.44 -7.67
N LYS A 137 7.92 10.64 -7.31
CA LYS A 137 8.79 11.67 -6.74
C LYS A 137 9.47 11.24 -5.44
N CYS A 138 8.79 10.45 -4.61
CA CYS A 138 9.39 9.92 -3.38
C CYS A 138 10.43 8.83 -3.66
N LEU A 139 10.18 7.95 -4.64
CA LEU A 139 11.07 6.84 -4.97
C LEU A 139 12.36 7.27 -5.69
N LEU A 140 12.31 8.41 -6.41
CA LEU A 140 13.42 8.98 -7.17
C LEU A 140 14.22 10.05 -6.40
N LYS A 141 13.88 10.29 -5.13
CA LYS A 141 14.62 11.15 -4.21
C LYS A 141 15.57 10.33 -3.36
#